data_AF-A0A1V9Z0Q2-F1
#
_entry.id   AF-A0A1V9Z0Q2-F1
#
_cell.length_a   1.000
_cell.length_b   1.000
_cell.length_c   1.000
_cell.angle_alpha   90.00
_cell.angle_beta   90.00
_cell.angle_gamma   90.00
#
_symmetry.space_group_name_H-M   'P 1'
#
loop_
_entity.id
_entity.type
_entity.pdbx_description
1 polymer ?
#
loop_
_entity_poly.entity_id
_entity_poly.type
_entity_poly.pdbx_seq_one_letter_code
_entity_poly.pdbx_strand_id
1 'polypeptide(L)'
;MEARLIEETNALLRLTGFGDRTFKSTPELVASVSSMSVALYEKLFDLRLDGVVREPHSLDDYSENAQLVIDALAAAMLTDELRDVSGTKICAGDLVAIRDLVRVLTHVYQMLRRSQRDAASSDSDRNSLSATYYTKRPKKGAKRTKKPVVEDPSLLTTKKYGRFVPAASAASSKQSSRRASSASSNSERSIIKRRDTSAPRVPDFGSVSSVSFAGTANGALEDTSAFSFPEDSDVDETPVPAPMPIERAKPPVAPKADDCRPPSTSPESRSEPSKLRLEDMLPDASRRSSKSFRPLPNLKSTERMHQARYKAVLSDHVHSMRRKEQQQHARLGRAVQQQQHALQVERIRAAKIHQELRRQRVALGLDQKRLEERHLKETMDTLLHLERDRLRQEAEATATALQTIEREHARKEQALETFYAHQMDLAKEQRERELQDRALLEQAHRLASEKLLRETRQQREKELQDVLAQRRHLAQVQHVRQERRVQAYVAATQRRVPVMTLDVAEKVRDPFRAAALKSRTAKGTYSQSAAVRRIYGAK
;
A
#
# COMPACT_ATOMS: atom_id res chain seq x y z
N MET A 1 -0.15 -1.76 43.58
CA MET A 1 -0.12 -1.75 42.10
C MET A 1 0.99 -2.67 41.59
N GLU A 2 2.23 -2.48 42.08
CA GLU A 2 3.44 -3.26 41.77
C GLU A 2 3.26 -4.78 41.61
N ALA A 3 2.74 -5.48 42.63
CA ALA A 3 2.61 -6.94 42.60
C ALA A 3 1.84 -7.46 41.35
N ARG A 4 0.81 -6.71 40.94
CA ARG A 4 0.01 -7.02 39.74
C ARG A 4 0.79 -6.75 38.44
N LEU A 5 1.63 -5.70 38.40
CA LEU A 5 2.51 -5.43 37.25
C LEU A 5 3.58 -6.51 37.08
N ILE A 6 4.14 -7.02 38.18
CA ILE A 6 5.09 -8.13 38.17
C ILE A 6 4.39 -9.41 37.68
N GLU A 7 3.16 -9.68 38.12
CA GLU A 7 2.36 -10.82 37.65
C GLU A 7 2.01 -10.72 36.16
N GLU A 8 1.53 -9.56 35.70
CA GLU A 8 1.20 -9.30 34.29
C GLU A 8 2.45 -9.43 33.38
N THR A 9 3.60 -8.90 33.81
CA THR A 9 4.88 -9.03 33.07
C THR A 9 5.37 -10.48 33.04
N ASN A 10 5.36 -11.18 34.18
CA ASN A 10 5.76 -12.59 34.25
C ASN A 10 4.83 -13.51 33.43
N ALA A 11 3.54 -13.17 33.31
CA ALA A 11 2.61 -13.87 32.44
C ALA A 11 2.95 -13.65 30.95
N LEU A 12 3.26 -12.41 30.54
CA LEU A 12 3.70 -12.10 29.18
C LEU A 12 4.97 -12.88 28.81
N LEU A 13 5.99 -12.90 29.68
CA LEU A 13 7.25 -13.62 29.43
C LEU A 13 7.04 -15.14 29.26
N ARG A 14 6.14 -15.75 30.04
CA ARG A 14 5.76 -17.17 29.85
C ARG A 14 5.06 -17.41 28.52
N LEU A 15 4.22 -16.47 28.06
CA LEU A 15 3.50 -16.58 26.79
C LEU A 15 4.42 -16.45 25.56
N THR A 16 5.46 -15.62 25.64
CA THR A 16 6.44 -15.41 24.54
C THR A 16 7.59 -16.41 24.54
N GLY A 17 7.75 -17.21 25.60
CA GLY A 17 8.79 -18.25 25.71
C GLY A 17 10.03 -17.85 26.52
N PHE A 18 10.00 -16.72 27.23
CA PHE A 18 11.04 -16.28 28.17
C PHE A 18 10.75 -16.68 29.63
N GLY A 19 9.97 -17.75 29.84
CA GLY A 19 9.42 -18.13 31.15
C GLY A 19 10.45 -18.45 32.25
N ASP A 20 11.71 -18.73 31.87
CA ASP A 20 12.81 -19.00 32.81
C ASP A 20 13.29 -17.77 33.58
N ARG A 21 12.94 -16.56 33.11
CA ARG A 21 13.30 -15.28 33.72
C ARG A 21 12.05 -14.61 34.29
N THR A 22 11.72 -14.92 35.54
CA THR A 22 10.63 -14.26 36.27
C THR A 22 11.18 -13.28 37.30
N PHE A 23 10.70 -12.03 37.28
CA PHE A 23 11.03 -11.03 38.29
C PHE A 23 10.33 -11.32 39.62
N LYS A 24 11.05 -11.10 40.72
CA LYS A 24 10.56 -11.23 42.10
C LYS A 24 10.25 -9.87 42.73
N SER A 25 10.84 -8.79 42.21
CA SER A 25 10.71 -7.45 42.79
C SER A 25 10.60 -6.34 41.74
N THR A 26 9.99 -5.23 42.13
CA THR A 26 9.85 -4.02 41.30
C THR A 26 11.19 -3.45 40.82
N PRO A 27 12.24 -3.25 41.66
CA PRO A 27 13.53 -2.73 41.19
C PRO A 27 14.24 -3.67 40.21
N GLU A 28 14.09 -4.99 40.35
CA GLU A 28 14.62 -5.98 39.42
C GLU A 28 13.95 -5.90 38.04
N LEU A 29 12.63 -5.65 38.01
CA LEU A 29 11.89 -5.34 36.79
C LEU A 29 12.37 -4.02 36.16
N VAL A 30 12.46 -2.93 36.93
CA VAL A 30 12.90 -1.62 36.41
C VAL A 30 14.34 -1.68 35.85
N ALA A 31 15.25 -2.40 36.51
CA ALA A 31 16.60 -2.60 35.99
C ALA A 31 16.66 -3.43 34.69
N SER A 32 15.63 -4.23 34.42
CA SER A 32 15.59 -5.18 33.28
C SER A 32 14.64 -4.78 32.15
N VAL A 33 13.77 -3.79 32.37
CA VAL A 33 12.60 -3.52 31.50
C VAL A 33 12.98 -3.12 30.07
N SER A 34 14.07 -2.37 29.90
CA SER A 34 14.57 -1.95 28.57
C SER A 34 15.10 -3.15 27.78
N SER A 35 16.03 -3.93 28.36
CA SER A 35 16.54 -5.16 27.73
C SER A 35 15.43 -6.20 27.48
N MET A 36 14.43 -6.26 28.37
CA MET A 36 13.25 -7.10 28.20
C MET A 36 12.37 -6.64 27.04
N SER A 37 12.10 -5.33 26.90
CA SER A 37 11.23 -4.81 25.84
C SER A 37 11.85 -5.00 24.46
N VAL A 38 13.17 -4.81 24.31
CA VAL A 38 13.94 -5.17 23.11
C VAL A 38 13.78 -6.66 22.80
N ALA A 39 14.10 -7.54 23.75
CA ALA A 39 14.04 -8.99 23.53
C ALA A 39 12.62 -9.49 23.19
N LEU A 40 11.58 -8.87 23.77
CA LEU A 40 10.19 -9.13 23.44
C LEU A 40 9.85 -8.65 22.03
N TYR A 41 10.21 -7.41 21.67
CA TYR A 41 9.95 -6.87 20.33
C TYR A 41 10.59 -7.75 19.24
N GLU A 42 11.89 -8.03 19.36
CA GLU A 42 12.60 -8.85 18.37
C GLU A 42 12.01 -10.25 18.26
N LYS A 43 11.47 -10.80 19.37
CA LYS A 43 10.84 -12.11 19.38
C LYS A 43 9.41 -12.13 18.85
N LEU A 44 8.71 -11.00 18.87
CA LEU A 44 7.36 -10.85 18.33
C LEU A 44 7.38 -10.68 16.81
N PHE A 45 8.33 -9.90 16.29
CA PHE A 45 8.42 -9.57 14.87
C PHE A 45 9.44 -10.42 14.08
N ASP A 46 10.21 -11.28 14.76
CA ASP A 46 11.37 -12.03 14.22
C ASP A 46 12.34 -11.11 13.43
N LEU A 47 12.44 -9.84 13.86
CA LEU A 47 13.20 -8.76 13.26
C LEU A 47 14.20 -8.22 14.29
N ARG A 48 15.41 -7.84 13.87
CA ARG A 48 16.34 -7.10 14.73
C ARG A 48 16.04 -5.60 14.68
N LEU A 49 16.04 -4.96 15.85
CA LEU A 49 15.98 -3.50 15.92
C LEU A 49 17.35 -2.89 15.61
N ASP A 50 17.37 -1.97 14.65
CA ASP A 50 18.53 -1.16 14.31
C ASP A 50 18.78 -0.09 15.39
N GLY A 51 20.04 0.31 15.58
CA GLY A 51 20.44 1.31 16.58
C GLY A 51 20.53 0.81 18.03
N VAL A 52 19.99 -0.36 18.36
CA VAL A 52 19.99 -0.89 19.74
C VAL A 52 21.40 -1.24 20.24
N VAL A 53 21.81 -0.61 21.35
CA VAL A 53 23.05 -0.89 22.09
C VAL A 53 22.88 -2.21 22.85
N ARG A 54 23.58 -3.27 22.42
CA ARG A 54 23.43 -4.63 22.98
C ARG A 54 24.08 -4.84 24.35
N GLU A 55 25.09 -4.04 24.65
CA GLU A 55 25.80 -4.04 25.93
C GLU A 55 25.70 -2.63 26.55
N PRO A 56 24.51 -2.24 27.04
CA PRO A 56 24.30 -0.93 27.65
C PRO A 56 25.15 -0.78 28.91
N HIS A 57 25.94 0.28 28.98
CA HIS A 57 26.84 0.63 30.08
C HIS A 57 26.34 1.84 30.88
N SER A 58 25.53 2.71 30.27
CA SER A 58 24.93 3.88 30.91
C SER A 58 23.41 3.73 31.08
N LEU A 59 22.81 4.52 31.99
CA LEU A 59 21.35 4.63 32.10
C LEU A 59 20.72 5.25 30.84
N ASP A 60 21.47 6.11 30.15
CA ASP A 60 21.03 6.76 28.92
C ASP A 60 20.88 5.72 27.81
N ASP A 61 21.83 4.78 27.66
CA ASP A 61 21.78 3.65 26.72
C ASP A 61 20.50 2.80 26.91
N TYR A 62 20.12 2.54 28.17
CA TYR A 62 18.88 1.83 28.49
C TYR A 62 17.65 2.65 28.09
N SER A 63 17.68 3.97 28.26
CA SER A 63 16.57 4.86 27.92
C SER A 63 16.40 5.01 26.40
N GLU A 64 17.49 5.09 25.64
CA GLU A 64 17.51 5.10 24.18
C GLU A 64 16.99 3.77 23.62
N ASN A 65 17.50 2.64 24.11
CA ASN A 65 17.01 1.31 23.76
C ASN A 65 15.50 1.14 24.02
N ALA A 66 14.99 1.68 25.14
CA ALA A 66 13.57 1.66 25.45
C ALA A 66 12.75 2.57 24.52
N GLN A 67 13.29 3.74 24.16
CA GLN A 67 12.64 4.67 23.22
C GLN A 67 12.55 4.07 21.81
N LEU A 68 13.62 3.42 21.31
CA LEU A 68 13.60 2.72 20.02
C LEU A 68 12.49 1.66 19.94
N VAL A 69 12.23 0.93 21.04
CA VAL A 69 11.12 -0.04 21.10
C VAL A 69 9.76 0.66 21.10
N ILE A 70 9.60 1.78 21.82
CA ILE A 70 8.36 2.57 21.84
C ILE A 70 8.05 3.11 20.44
N ASP A 71 9.04 3.74 19.80
CA ASP A 71 8.90 4.35 18.47
C ASP A 71 8.58 3.29 17.41
N ALA A 72 9.24 2.14 17.46
CA ALA A 72 8.97 1.01 16.58
C ALA A 72 7.57 0.40 16.81
N LEU A 73 7.09 0.30 18.05
CA LEU A 73 5.73 -0.14 18.37
C LEU A 73 4.68 0.88 17.89
N ALA A 74 4.91 2.18 18.12
CA ALA A 74 4.02 3.24 17.66
C ALA A 74 3.88 3.24 16.14
N ALA A 75 5.00 3.10 15.42
CA ALA A 75 5.03 2.98 13.96
C ALA A 75 4.33 1.70 13.45
N ALA A 76 4.51 0.57 14.14
CA ALA A 76 3.93 -0.72 13.74
C ALA A 76 2.43 -0.84 14.03
N MET A 77 1.92 -0.18 15.08
CA MET A 77 0.53 -0.31 15.53
C MET A 77 -0.38 0.84 15.10
N LEU A 78 0.17 2.02 14.79
CA LEU A 78 -0.59 3.26 14.56
C LEU A 78 -1.52 3.63 15.74
N THR A 79 -1.13 3.28 16.97
CA THR A 79 -1.91 3.51 18.19
C THR A 79 -1.37 4.67 19.01
N ASP A 80 -2.27 5.53 19.46
CA ASP A 80 -1.97 6.68 20.32
C ASP A 80 -1.71 6.32 21.80
N GLU A 81 -1.89 5.05 22.18
CA GLU A 81 -1.73 4.55 23.56
C GLU A 81 -0.31 4.75 24.13
N LEU A 82 0.70 4.96 23.28
CA LEU A 82 2.09 5.17 23.67
C LEU A 82 2.51 6.65 23.74
N ARG A 83 1.65 7.62 23.40
CA ARG A 83 2.03 9.05 23.31
C ARG A 83 2.64 9.62 24.60
N ASP A 84 2.18 9.16 25.76
CA ASP A 84 2.66 9.60 27.07
C ASP A 84 3.83 8.76 27.61
N VAL A 85 4.22 7.68 26.92
CA VAL A 85 5.26 6.73 27.36
C VAL A 85 6.58 7.10 26.70
N SER A 86 7.62 7.37 27.50
CA SER A 86 8.99 7.60 27.03
C SER A 86 9.97 6.63 27.67
N GLY A 87 11.07 6.33 26.97
CA GLY A 87 12.15 5.47 27.48
C GLY A 87 12.74 6.02 28.79
N THR A 88 12.82 7.34 28.92
CA THR A 88 13.26 8.03 30.14
C THR A 88 12.33 7.79 31.34
N LYS A 89 10.99 7.84 31.17
CA LYS A 89 10.02 7.51 32.24
C LYS A 89 10.13 6.05 32.67
N ILE A 90 10.30 5.15 31.70
CA ILE A 90 10.48 3.71 31.93
C ILE A 90 11.75 3.44 32.76
N CYS A 91 12.89 4.02 32.39
CA CYS A 91 14.15 3.86 33.12
C CYS A 91 14.15 4.59 34.48
N ALA A 92 13.37 5.67 34.63
CA ALA A 92 13.11 6.30 35.94
C ALA A 92 12.21 5.47 36.87
N GLY A 93 11.65 4.34 36.39
CA GLY A 93 10.81 3.44 37.19
C GLY A 93 9.34 3.86 37.29
N ASP A 94 8.83 4.67 36.36
CA ASP A 94 7.40 5.00 36.32
C ASP A 94 6.57 3.75 36.00
N LEU A 95 5.90 3.23 37.04
CA LEU A 95 5.08 2.03 36.98
C LEU A 95 3.89 2.16 36.04
N VAL A 96 3.42 3.38 35.75
CA VAL A 96 2.33 3.62 34.79
C VAL A 96 2.86 3.41 33.38
N ALA A 97 3.96 4.07 33.02
CA ALA A 97 4.64 3.91 31.74
C ALA A 97 5.03 2.45 31.45
N ILE A 98 5.62 1.75 32.45
CA ILE A 98 6.00 0.33 32.32
C ILE A 98 4.75 -0.55 32.11
N ARG A 99 3.68 -0.35 32.88
CA ARG A 99 2.43 -1.11 32.73
C ARG A 99 1.81 -0.93 31.35
N ASP A 100 1.80 0.29 30.85
CA ASP A 100 1.14 0.59 29.58
C ASP A 100 1.97 0.07 28.38
N LEU A 101 3.32 0.11 28.45
CA LEU A 101 4.17 -0.65 27.51
C LEU A 101 3.89 -2.18 27.55
N VAL A 102 3.81 -2.78 28.75
CA VAL A 102 3.53 -4.22 28.90
C VAL A 102 2.15 -4.60 28.36
N ARG A 103 1.14 -3.72 28.50
CA ARG A 103 -0.19 -3.89 27.90
C ARG A 103 -0.13 -3.86 26.37
N VAL A 104 0.56 -2.89 25.79
CA VAL A 104 0.73 -2.78 24.33
C VAL A 104 1.45 -4.03 23.78
N LEU A 105 2.57 -4.44 24.37
CA LEU A 105 3.27 -5.68 24.00
C LEU A 105 2.38 -6.93 24.13
N THR A 106 1.54 -7.00 25.16
CA THR A 106 0.55 -8.07 25.33
C THR A 106 -0.52 -8.03 24.24
N HIS A 107 -0.95 -6.84 23.82
CA HIS A 107 -1.92 -6.67 22.74
C HIS A 107 -1.35 -7.10 21.38
N VAL A 108 -0.11 -6.67 21.05
CA VAL A 108 0.65 -7.13 19.87
C VAL A 108 0.73 -8.65 19.83
N TYR A 109 1.15 -9.29 20.93
CA TYR A 109 1.24 -10.74 21.01
C TYR A 109 -0.12 -11.42 20.70
N GLN A 110 -1.22 -10.87 21.24
CA GLN A 110 -2.56 -11.40 20.96
C GLN A 110 -2.98 -11.20 19.50
N MET A 111 -2.69 -10.05 18.89
CA MET A 111 -2.99 -9.79 17.47
C MET A 111 -2.23 -10.75 16.55
N LEU A 112 -0.91 -10.89 16.74
CA LEU A 112 -0.07 -11.81 15.97
C LEU A 112 -0.51 -13.27 16.13
N ARG A 113 -0.88 -13.69 17.35
CA ARG A 113 -1.41 -15.03 17.62
C ARG A 113 -2.80 -15.28 17.04
N ARG A 114 -3.67 -14.27 16.91
CA ARG A 114 -4.96 -14.39 16.22
C ARG A 114 -4.72 -14.61 14.72
N SER A 115 -3.94 -13.75 14.09
CA SER A 115 -3.56 -13.86 12.66
C SER A 115 -2.98 -15.26 12.32
N GLN A 116 -2.08 -15.79 13.15
CA GLN A 116 -1.55 -17.16 12.97
C GLN A 116 -2.62 -18.27 13.05
N ARG A 117 -3.63 -18.13 13.91
CA ARG A 117 -4.73 -19.11 14.04
C ARG A 117 -5.70 -19.03 12.86
N ASP A 118 -6.02 -17.83 12.41
CA ASP A 118 -6.93 -17.61 11.29
C ASP A 118 -6.32 -18.14 9.98
N ALA A 119 -5.01 -17.93 9.79
CA ALA A 119 -4.25 -18.56 8.70
C ALA A 119 -4.27 -20.10 8.76
N ALA A 120 -3.99 -20.69 9.93
CA ALA A 120 -4.00 -22.14 10.11
C ALA A 120 -5.40 -22.78 9.94
N SER A 121 -6.47 -22.06 10.29
CA SER A 121 -7.84 -22.52 10.05
C SER A 121 -8.16 -22.56 8.55
N SER A 122 -7.77 -21.51 7.80
CA SER A 122 -8.08 -21.34 6.37
C SER A 122 -7.49 -22.44 5.46
N ASP A 123 -6.28 -22.90 5.73
CA ASP A 123 -5.66 -23.99 4.94
C ASP A 123 -6.28 -25.37 5.22
N SER A 124 -6.87 -25.58 6.41
CA SER A 124 -7.52 -26.86 6.74
C SER A 124 -8.80 -27.09 5.91
N ASP A 125 -9.60 -26.04 5.67
CA ASP A 125 -10.82 -26.12 4.86
C ASP A 125 -10.51 -26.28 3.36
N ARG A 126 -9.42 -25.68 2.86
CA ARG A 126 -8.98 -25.88 1.46
C ARG A 126 -8.59 -27.32 1.13
N ASN A 127 -8.00 -28.06 2.08
CA ASN A 127 -7.72 -29.49 1.90
C ASN A 127 -8.91 -30.41 2.22
N SER A 128 -9.92 -29.94 2.97
CA SER A 128 -11.13 -30.72 3.27
C SER A 128 -12.09 -30.82 2.08
N LEU A 129 -12.22 -29.74 1.27
CA LEU A 129 -13.13 -29.69 0.13
C LEU A 129 -12.68 -30.53 -1.08
N SER A 130 -11.39 -30.87 -1.21
CA SER A 130 -10.90 -31.75 -2.28
C SER A 130 -11.11 -33.25 -1.97
N ALA A 131 -11.28 -33.61 -0.69
CA ALA A 131 -11.43 -35.00 -0.25
C ALA A 131 -12.88 -35.54 -0.33
N THR A 132 -13.89 -34.67 -0.33
CA THR A 132 -15.30 -35.07 -0.19
C THR A 132 -16.04 -35.39 -1.49
N TYR A 133 -15.49 -35.01 -2.65
CA TYR A 133 -16.12 -35.22 -3.97
C TYR A 133 -15.78 -36.55 -4.68
N TYR A 134 -15.14 -37.51 -3.99
CA TYR A 134 -14.93 -38.87 -4.50
C TYR A 134 -15.55 -39.97 -3.61
N THR A 135 -16.77 -39.74 -3.11
CA THR A 135 -17.64 -40.81 -2.60
C THR A 135 -18.10 -41.73 -3.73
N LYS A 136 -17.22 -42.69 -4.10
CA LYS A 136 -17.54 -43.78 -5.02
C LYS A 136 -18.80 -44.50 -4.54
N ARG A 137 -19.86 -44.46 -5.36
CA ARG A 137 -21.10 -45.23 -5.14
C ARG A 137 -20.75 -46.70 -4.81
N PRO A 138 -21.23 -47.28 -3.69
CA PRO A 138 -21.02 -48.69 -3.41
C PRO A 138 -21.83 -49.54 -4.38
N LYS A 139 -21.18 -50.09 -5.42
CA LYS A 139 -21.78 -51.11 -6.28
C LYS A 139 -21.96 -52.39 -5.45
N LYS A 140 -23.21 -52.80 -5.24
CA LYS A 140 -23.54 -54.17 -4.80
C LYS A 140 -23.01 -55.16 -5.83
N GLY A 141 -22.30 -56.20 -5.40
CA GLY A 141 -22.08 -57.39 -6.24
C GLY A 141 -20.81 -58.21 -5.95
N ALA A 142 -20.99 -59.53 -5.96
CA ALA A 142 -20.00 -60.58 -6.15
C ALA A 142 -18.95 -60.85 -5.03
N LYS A 143 -19.16 -61.99 -4.35
CA LYS A 143 -18.12 -62.82 -3.75
C LYS A 143 -17.01 -63.13 -4.79
N ARG A 144 -15.73 -63.08 -4.42
CA ARG A 144 -14.72 -64.12 -4.79
C ARG A 144 -13.35 -63.97 -4.11
N THR A 145 -12.96 -65.06 -3.44
CA THR A 145 -11.61 -65.67 -3.34
C THR A 145 -10.36 -64.83 -2.99
N LYS A 146 -9.76 -65.22 -1.85
CA LYS A 146 -8.37 -65.00 -1.41
C LYS A 146 -7.31 -65.23 -2.52
N LYS A 147 -6.24 -64.41 -2.54
CA LYS A 147 -4.81 -64.82 -2.52
C LYS A 147 -3.89 -63.58 -2.30
N PRO A 148 -2.59 -63.76 -1.94
CA PRO A 148 -1.86 -62.77 -1.13
C PRO A 148 -0.80 -61.92 -1.87
N VAL A 149 -0.34 -60.89 -1.17
CA VAL A 149 1.02 -60.33 -1.07
C VAL A 149 1.99 -60.58 -2.23
N VAL A 150 2.37 -59.48 -2.88
CA VAL A 150 3.73 -59.24 -3.43
C VAL A 150 4.05 -57.78 -3.14
N GLU A 151 5.14 -57.52 -2.42
CA GLU A 151 5.78 -56.20 -2.39
C GLU A 151 6.64 -56.05 -3.66
N ASP A 152 6.78 -54.84 -4.21
CA ASP A 152 8.09 -54.38 -4.65
C ASP A 152 8.14 -52.86 -4.89
N PRO A 153 9.30 -52.19 -4.69
CA PRO A 153 9.43 -50.75 -4.74
C PRO A 153 10.03 -50.26 -6.07
N SER A 154 9.34 -49.35 -6.77
CA SER A 154 9.94 -48.44 -7.76
C SER A 154 8.92 -47.42 -8.24
N LEU A 155 9.31 -46.15 -8.34
CA LEU A 155 9.05 -45.23 -9.47
C LEU A 155 9.52 -43.81 -9.14
N LEU A 156 10.83 -43.68 -8.86
CA LEU A 156 11.54 -42.41 -9.06
C LEU A 156 11.63 -42.16 -10.58
N THR A 157 10.62 -41.54 -11.18
CA THR A 157 10.68 -41.06 -12.57
C THR A 157 10.63 -39.54 -12.60
N THR A 158 11.82 -38.95 -12.70
CA THR A 158 12.03 -37.52 -12.89
C THR A 158 11.43 -37.06 -14.23
N LYS A 159 10.44 -36.17 -14.19
CA LYS A 159 9.89 -35.58 -15.43
C LYS A 159 10.78 -34.45 -15.93
N LYS A 160 11.11 -34.55 -17.22
CA LYS A 160 12.09 -33.76 -17.96
C LYS A 160 11.60 -32.33 -18.17
N TYR A 161 12.49 -31.35 -18.05
CA TYR A 161 12.22 -29.93 -18.28
C TYR A 161 11.58 -29.68 -19.65
N GLY A 162 10.33 -29.21 -19.66
CA GLY A 162 9.63 -28.73 -20.86
C GLY A 162 9.76 -27.22 -20.98
N ARG A 163 10.36 -26.73 -22.07
CA ARG A 163 10.39 -25.31 -22.43
C ARG A 163 8.96 -24.76 -22.51
N PHE A 164 8.68 -23.68 -21.78
CA PHE A 164 7.51 -22.84 -22.06
C PHE A 164 7.72 -22.09 -23.38
N VAL A 165 6.77 -22.23 -24.29
CA VAL A 165 6.59 -21.37 -25.46
C VAL A 165 5.27 -20.62 -25.25
N PRO A 166 5.25 -19.27 -25.26
CA PRO A 166 4.01 -18.52 -25.16
C PRO A 166 3.25 -18.62 -26.49
N ALA A 167 2.16 -19.38 -26.52
CA ALA A 167 1.23 -19.40 -27.64
C ALA A 167 0.35 -18.15 -27.59
N ALA A 168 0.45 -17.31 -28.63
CA ALA A 168 -0.47 -16.21 -28.85
C ALA A 168 -1.77 -16.68 -29.51
N SER A 169 -2.79 -15.81 -29.42
CA SER A 169 -4.08 -15.79 -30.15
C SER A 169 -5.08 -16.94 -29.96
N ALA A 170 -6.24 -16.57 -29.40
CA ALA A 170 -7.55 -16.88 -29.98
C ALA A 170 -8.58 -15.84 -29.49
N ALA A 171 -9.12 -15.03 -30.41
CA ALA A 171 -10.20 -14.09 -30.11
C ALA A 171 -11.58 -14.73 -30.42
N SER A 172 -12.57 -14.45 -29.58
CA SER A 172 -14.01 -14.66 -29.88
C SER A 172 -14.82 -13.77 -28.93
N SER A 173 -15.34 -12.61 -29.34
CA SER A 173 -16.42 -12.37 -30.32
C SER A 173 -17.80 -12.82 -29.83
N LYS A 174 -18.55 -11.86 -29.25
CA LYS A 174 -20.02 -11.66 -29.26
C LYS A 174 -20.32 -10.40 -28.43
N GLN A 175 -20.42 -9.21 -29.03
CA GLN A 175 -21.61 -8.65 -29.68
C GLN A 175 -22.91 -8.70 -28.87
N SER A 176 -23.20 -7.59 -28.18
CA SER A 176 -24.50 -6.89 -28.14
C SER A 176 -24.24 -5.53 -27.48
N SER A 177 -24.24 -4.41 -28.22
CA SER A 177 -25.43 -3.58 -28.55
C SER A 177 -26.16 -3.07 -27.28
N ARG A 178 -26.39 -1.76 -27.07
CA ARG A 178 -26.66 -0.66 -28.02
C ARG A 178 -26.26 0.72 -27.47
N ARG A 179 -26.00 1.67 -28.40
CA ARG A 179 -26.32 3.13 -28.40
C ARG A 179 -25.94 4.03 -27.19
N ALA A 180 -25.50 5.28 -27.38
CA ALA A 180 -25.07 6.01 -28.58
C ALA A 180 -24.39 7.35 -28.19
N SER A 181 -23.50 7.85 -29.06
CA SER A 181 -23.20 9.29 -29.37
C SER A 181 -23.03 10.31 -28.22
N SER A 182 -22.03 11.19 -28.26
CA SER A 182 -21.56 11.93 -29.45
C SER A 182 -20.08 12.38 -29.41
N ALA A 183 -19.49 12.56 -30.61
CA ALA A 183 -18.45 13.52 -31.07
C ALA A 183 -17.52 14.19 -30.03
N SER A 184 -16.22 14.45 -30.24
CA SER A 184 -15.38 14.61 -31.45
C SER A 184 -13.89 14.72 -31.01
N SER A 185 -12.81 14.65 -31.81
CA SER A 185 -12.52 14.27 -33.21
C SER A 185 -10.99 14.07 -33.40
N ASN A 186 -10.56 13.69 -34.62
CA ASN A 186 -9.27 13.88 -35.32
C ASN A 186 -8.17 14.74 -34.61
N SER A 187 -6.88 14.43 -34.69
CA SER A 187 -6.12 14.20 -35.93
C SER A 187 -4.70 13.67 -35.64
N GLU A 188 -4.33 12.53 -36.21
CA GLU A 188 -3.25 12.34 -37.22
C GLU A 188 -1.77 12.58 -36.84
N ARG A 189 -0.97 11.53 -37.13
CA ARG A 189 0.50 11.53 -37.39
C ARG A 189 1.40 11.87 -36.19
N SER A 190 2.63 11.35 -36.08
CA SER A 190 3.48 10.69 -37.09
C SER A 190 4.30 9.52 -36.52
N ILE A 191 4.61 8.55 -37.39
CA ILE A 191 5.55 7.46 -37.11
C ILE A 191 6.97 8.01 -37.24
N ILE A 192 7.76 7.98 -36.16
CA ILE A 192 9.20 8.24 -36.21
C ILE A 192 9.96 7.06 -35.59
N LYS A 193 10.82 6.43 -36.40
CA LYS A 193 11.75 5.39 -35.97
C LYS A 193 12.73 5.96 -34.94
N ARG A 194 12.72 5.44 -33.70
CA ARG A 194 13.86 5.63 -32.79
C ARG A 194 14.99 4.70 -33.21
N ARG A 195 16.19 5.26 -33.28
CA ARG A 195 17.45 4.63 -33.68
C ARG A 195 18.34 4.59 -32.43
N ASP A 196 18.98 3.46 -32.18
CA ASP A 196 19.84 3.31 -31.01
C ASP A 196 21.01 4.30 -31.05
N THR A 197 21.18 5.05 -29.95
CA THR A 197 22.38 5.86 -29.69
C THR A 197 22.83 5.64 -28.25
N SER A 198 24.01 5.05 -28.11
CA SER A 198 24.67 4.71 -26.86
C SER A 198 24.94 5.94 -25.98
N ALA A 199 24.67 5.81 -24.68
CA ALA A 199 25.01 6.83 -23.68
C ALA A 199 26.54 6.95 -23.48
N PRO A 200 27.10 8.17 -23.41
CA PRO A 200 28.45 8.39 -22.89
C PRO A 200 28.43 8.38 -21.36
N ARG A 201 29.48 7.82 -20.75
CA ARG A 201 29.71 7.89 -19.30
C ARG A 201 30.02 9.33 -18.88
N VAL A 202 29.33 9.82 -17.86
CA VAL A 202 29.75 11.03 -17.12
C VAL A 202 30.78 10.60 -16.05
N PRO A 203 31.92 11.28 -15.88
CA PRO A 203 32.85 10.99 -14.80
C PRO A 203 32.28 11.42 -13.44
N ASP A 204 32.51 10.57 -12.46
CA ASP A 204 32.18 10.77 -11.05
C ASP A 204 32.95 11.99 -10.50
N PHE A 205 32.22 13.04 -10.08
CA PHE A 205 32.82 14.25 -9.53
C PHE A 205 32.60 14.27 -8.02
N GLY A 206 33.64 13.89 -7.28
CA GLY A 206 33.56 13.65 -5.85
C GLY A 206 33.37 14.91 -5.01
N SER A 207 32.79 14.67 -3.83
CA SER A 207 33.10 15.30 -2.54
C SER A 207 33.49 16.79 -2.52
N VAL A 208 32.55 17.64 -2.10
CA VAL A 208 32.86 18.82 -1.27
C VAL A 208 31.92 18.89 -0.09
N SER A 209 32.50 19.09 1.09
CA SER A 209 31.81 19.08 2.39
C SER A 209 30.84 20.23 2.56
N SER A 210 29.62 19.95 3.03
CA SER A 210 28.73 20.96 3.60
C SER A 210 29.21 21.33 5.01
N VAL A 211 29.67 22.57 5.18
CA VAL A 211 30.17 23.12 6.45
C VAL A 211 29.02 23.40 7.42
N SER A 212 29.18 23.01 8.68
CA SER A 212 28.26 23.33 9.77
C SER A 212 28.22 24.84 10.02
N PHE A 213 27.06 25.48 9.87
CA PHE A 213 26.87 26.88 10.24
C PHE A 213 26.33 26.97 11.67
N ALA A 214 27.19 27.31 12.63
CA ALA A 214 26.83 27.50 14.02
C ALA A 214 26.69 28.99 14.36
N GLY A 215 25.50 29.37 14.84
CA GLY A 215 25.30 30.47 15.78
C GLY A 215 25.49 31.92 15.30
N THR A 216 24.37 32.64 15.20
CA THR A 216 24.31 34.03 15.68
C THR A 216 23.10 34.18 16.60
N ALA A 217 23.35 34.66 17.82
CA ALA A 217 22.33 34.99 18.80
C ALA A 217 21.90 36.47 18.65
N ASN A 218 20.80 36.80 19.33
CA ASN A 218 20.33 38.15 19.67
C ASN A 218 19.87 39.05 18.49
N GLY A 219 18.55 39.28 18.43
CA GLY A 219 17.92 40.25 17.55
C GLY A 219 16.45 40.44 17.93
N ALA A 220 16.19 41.22 18.98
CA ALA A 220 14.84 41.58 19.41
C ALA A 220 14.37 42.85 18.69
N LEU A 221 13.17 42.80 18.09
CA LEU A 221 12.13 43.85 17.96
C LEU A 221 10.99 43.19 17.16
N GLU A 222 9.83 42.92 17.77
CA GLU A 222 8.64 43.80 17.84
C GLU A 222 7.72 43.75 16.61
N ASP A 223 6.43 43.60 16.91
CA ASP A 223 5.22 43.89 16.12
C ASP A 223 5.08 43.41 14.67
N THR A 224 4.11 42.52 14.44
CA THR A 224 2.85 42.88 13.75
C THR A 224 1.80 41.75 13.77
N SER A 225 0.51 42.12 13.87
CA SER A 225 -0.71 41.29 13.67
C SER A 225 -0.79 39.98 14.49
N ALA A 226 -1.60 39.85 15.55
CA ALA A 226 -3.00 40.24 15.70
C ALA A 226 -3.91 39.69 14.59
N PHE A 227 -4.10 38.37 14.59
CA PHE A 227 -5.16 37.70 13.82
C PHE A 227 -6.14 37.02 14.80
N SER A 228 -7.04 37.83 15.36
CA SER A 228 -8.11 37.36 16.24
C SER A 228 -9.17 36.65 15.39
N PHE A 229 -9.36 35.36 15.61
CA PHE A 229 -10.56 34.67 15.12
C PHE A 229 -11.76 35.10 15.98
N PRO A 230 -12.95 35.36 15.39
CA PRO A 230 -14.15 35.61 16.17
C PRO A 230 -14.62 34.31 16.82
N GLU A 231 -14.70 34.28 18.15
CA GLU A 231 -15.67 33.44 18.84
C GLU A 231 -17.05 34.07 18.62
N ASP A 232 -17.92 33.38 17.87
CA ASP A 232 -19.35 33.69 17.85
C ASP A 232 -20.16 32.39 17.86
N SER A 233 -20.60 32.06 19.07
CA SER A 233 -22.01 31.86 19.43
C SER A 233 -22.82 30.68 18.85
N ASP A 234 -23.52 30.02 19.78
CA ASP A 234 -24.79 29.31 19.65
C ASP A 234 -24.84 27.94 18.93
N VAL A 235 -24.70 26.86 19.71
CA VAL A 235 -25.33 25.55 19.40
C VAL A 235 -26.03 24.98 20.64
N ASP A 236 -27.34 24.80 20.50
CA ASP A 236 -28.35 24.28 21.44
C ASP A 236 -27.90 23.46 22.67
N GLU A 237 -28.20 24.01 23.85
CA GLU A 237 -28.24 23.30 25.13
C GLU A 237 -29.43 22.33 25.18
N THR A 238 -29.30 21.15 24.56
CA THR A 238 -30.31 20.09 24.68
C THR A 238 -30.29 19.46 26.08
N PRO A 239 -31.44 19.40 26.81
CA PRO A 239 -31.46 18.91 28.17
C PRO A 239 -31.29 17.38 28.22
N VAL A 240 -30.17 16.93 28.75
CA VAL A 240 -29.89 15.51 29.01
C VAL A 240 -30.87 14.99 30.09
N PRO A 241 -31.69 13.97 29.82
CA PRO A 241 -32.60 13.41 30.83
C PRO A 241 -31.80 12.70 31.93
N ALA A 242 -32.18 12.97 33.19
CA ALA A 242 -31.48 12.49 34.37
C ALA A 242 -31.35 10.94 34.41
N PRO A 243 -30.22 10.40 34.88
CA PRO A 243 -30.07 8.95 35.05
C PRO A 243 -31.01 8.45 36.15
N MET A 244 -31.99 7.63 35.78
CA MET A 244 -32.86 6.98 36.76
C MET A 244 -32.05 6.06 37.68
N PRO A 245 -32.31 6.05 39.00
CA PRO A 245 -31.65 5.14 39.92
C PRO A 245 -32.12 3.70 39.67
N ILE A 246 -31.29 2.90 39.03
CA ILE A 246 -31.49 1.45 38.96
C ILE A 246 -31.18 0.88 40.34
N GLU A 247 -32.24 0.64 41.13
CA GLU A 247 -32.14 -0.15 42.35
C GLU A 247 -31.58 -1.53 42.02
N ARG A 248 -30.33 -1.78 42.43
CA ARG A 248 -29.75 -3.14 42.43
C ARG A 248 -30.42 -3.97 43.52
N ALA A 249 -31.58 -4.54 43.19
CA ALA A 249 -32.18 -5.60 43.96
C ALA A 249 -31.17 -6.76 44.12
N LYS A 250 -30.76 -7.03 45.37
CA LYS A 250 -29.97 -8.21 45.74
C LYS A 250 -30.70 -9.48 45.27
N PRO A 251 -30.10 -10.36 44.47
CA PRO A 251 -30.57 -11.74 44.40
C PRO A 251 -30.32 -12.40 45.78
N PRO A 252 -31.28 -13.15 46.34
CA PRO A 252 -31.11 -13.82 47.61
C PRO A 252 -30.04 -14.93 47.50
N VAL A 253 -29.34 -15.14 48.60
CA VAL A 253 -28.32 -16.18 48.77
C VAL A 253 -28.90 -17.56 48.46
N ALA A 254 -28.38 -18.22 47.43
CA ALA A 254 -28.64 -19.64 47.21
C ALA A 254 -27.92 -20.45 48.32
N PRO A 255 -28.60 -21.38 49.00
CA PRO A 255 -27.94 -22.28 49.94
C PRO A 255 -26.96 -23.20 49.19
N LYS A 256 -25.86 -23.55 49.85
CA LYS A 256 -24.86 -24.50 49.32
C LYS A 256 -25.54 -25.83 49.00
N ALA A 257 -25.24 -26.37 47.83
CA ALA A 257 -25.73 -27.68 47.43
C ALA A 257 -24.95 -28.77 48.17
N ASP A 258 -25.65 -29.57 48.98
CA ASP A 258 -25.19 -30.89 49.40
C ASP A 258 -25.26 -31.88 48.23
N ASP A 259 -24.48 -32.95 48.34
CA ASP A 259 -24.37 -34.03 47.36
C ASP A 259 -25.72 -34.63 46.94
N CYS A 260 -26.06 -34.47 45.65
CA CYS A 260 -27.09 -35.29 44.98
C CYS A 260 -26.63 -35.71 43.58
N ARG A 261 -25.79 -36.75 43.59
CA ARG A 261 -25.31 -37.54 42.45
C ARG A 261 -26.46 -37.99 41.53
N PRO A 262 -26.43 -37.72 40.22
CA PRO A 262 -27.48 -38.19 39.31
C PRO A 262 -27.34 -39.70 39.02
N PRO A 263 -28.43 -40.49 39.09
CA PRO A 263 -28.43 -41.86 38.58
C PRO A 263 -28.48 -41.85 37.05
N SER A 264 -27.41 -42.30 36.42
CA SER A 264 -27.32 -42.51 34.97
C SER A 264 -28.21 -43.69 34.54
N THR A 265 -29.46 -43.41 34.18
CA THR A 265 -30.34 -44.39 33.52
C THR A 265 -30.20 -44.31 32.00
N SER A 266 -29.29 -45.14 31.46
CA SER A 266 -29.27 -45.55 30.05
C SER A 266 -29.78 -46.99 29.92
N PRO A 267 -30.19 -47.44 28.72
CA PRO A 267 -31.38 -48.30 28.61
C PRO A 267 -31.07 -49.76 28.23
N GLU A 268 -32.14 -50.50 27.95
CA GLU A 268 -32.17 -51.75 27.18
C GLU A 268 -31.39 -52.96 27.73
N SER A 269 -32.11 -53.85 28.41
CA SER A 269 -32.13 -55.24 27.97
C SER A 269 -33.53 -55.83 28.06
N ARG A 270 -33.98 -56.41 26.94
CA ARG A 270 -35.29 -57.05 26.81
C ARG A 270 -35.27 -58.42 27.49
N SER A 271 -36.29 -58.73 28.26
CA SER A 271 -36.81 -60.09 28.36
C SER A 271 -38.33 -60.03 28.47
N GLU A 272 -39.01 -60.65 27.50
CA GLU A 272 -40.47 -60.85 27.56
C GLU A 272 -40.83 -61.90 28.62
N PRO A 273 -42.12 -62.02 28.95
CA PRO A 273 -42.75 -63.25 28.48
C PRO A 273 -44.14 -63.03 27.84
N SER A 274 -44.20 -63.00 26.51
CA SER A 274 -45.45 -63.08 25.74
C SER A 274 -45.75 -64.53 25.38
N LYS A 275 -46.40 -65.32 26.26
CA LYS A 275 -47.09 -66.56 25.84
C LYS A 275 -48.46 -66.75 26.47
N LEU A 276 -49.46 -66.47 25.65
CA LEU A 276 -50.84 -66.94 25.77
C LEU A 276 -50.89 -68.48 25.77
N ARG A 277 -51.65 -69.05 26.71
CA ARG A 277 -52.33 -70.36 26.64
C ARG A 277 -53.26 -70.41 27.87
N LEU A 278 -54.58 -70.49 27.80
CA LEU A 278 -55.52 -71.10 26.84
C LEU A 278 -55.46 -72.63 26.79
N GLU A 279 -55.83 -73.23 27.93
CA GLU A 279 -56.53 -74.50 28.17
C GLU A 279 -57.26 -74.18 29.51
N ASP A 280 -58.58 -74.11 29.72
CA ASP A 280 -59.73 -74.91 29.28
C ASP A 280 -59.56 -76.43 29.46
N MET A 281 -60.63 -77.11 29.89
CA MET A 281 -60.73 -78.56 30.19
C MET A 281 -60.01 -78.99 31.50
N LEU A 282 -60.62 -79.38 32.64
CA LEU A 282 -61.85 -80.11 32.95
C LEU A 282 -62.07 -80.12 34.49
N PRO A 283 -63.26 -80.53 35.00
CA PRO A 283 -63.48 -80.87 36.40
C PRO A 283 -63.36 -82.39 36.64
N ASP A 284 -62.73 -82.81 37.75
CA ASP A 284 -62.92 -84.15 38.35
C ASP A 284 -62.72 -84.03 39.87
N ALA A 285 -63.77 -84.18 40.69
CA ALA A 285 -64.36 -85.45 41.11
C ALA A 285 -63.42 -86.30 42.01
N SER A 286 -63.51 -86.08 43.33
CA SER A 286 -63.16 -87.11 44.31
C SER A 286 -64.32 -87.36 45.26
N ARG A 287 -65.21 -88.25 44.82
CA ARG A 287 -66.27 -88.84 45.66
C ARG A 287 -65.65 -89.84 46.64
N ARG A 288 -65.71 -89.57 47.96
CA ARG A 288 -65.89 -90.60 49.01
C ARG A 288 -66.81 -90.01 50.08
N SER A 289 -68.09 -90.37 50.18
CA SER A 289 -68.67 -91.71 50.46
C SER A 289 -68.49 -92.16 51.91
N SER A 290 -69.36 -91.66 52.80
CA SER A 290 -69.68 -92.32 54.06
C SER A 290 -71.13 -91.99 54.50
N LYS A 291 -72.04 -92.91 54.13
CA LYS A 291 -73.12 -93.49 54.95
C LYS A 291 -73.84 -92.53 55.92
N SER A 292 -75.05 -92.07 55.57
CA SER A 292 -76.30 -92.77 55.93
C SER A 292 -76.70 -92.68 57.41
N PHE A 293 -77.51 -91.68 57.75
CA PHE A 293 -78.47 -91.75 58.86
C PHE A 293 -79.82 -91.16 58.42
N ARG A 294 -80.90 -91.93 58.59
CA ARG A 294 -82.28 -91.50 58.29
C ARG A 294 -82.81 -90.60 59.40
N PRO A 295 -83.47 -89.46 59.11
CA PRO A 295 -84.23 -88.73 60.11
C PRO A 295 -85.61 -89.36 60.32
N LEU A 296 -86.01 -89.50 61.59
CA LEU A 296 -87.35 -89.93 62.00
C LEU A 296 -88.38 -88.80 61.81
N PRO A 297 -89.63 -89.10 61.43
CA PRO A 297 -90.66 -88.10 61.18
C PRO A 297 -91.39 -87.71 62.48
N ASN A 298 -90.88 -86.69 63.20
CA ASN A 298 -91.55 -86.19 64.42
C ASN A 298 -92.25 -84.83 64.22
N LEU A 299 -93.49 -84.78 64.72
CA LEU A 299 -94.50 -83.74 64.58
C LEU A 299 -94.11 -82.38 65.21
N LYS A 300 -93.26 -81.61 64.50
CA LYS A 300 -93.08 -80.14 64.66
C LYS A 300 -92.83 -79.45 63.30
N SER A 301 -93.46 -79.95 62.23
CA SER A 301 -93.13 -79.57 60.85
C SER A 301 -93.47 -78.10 60.53
N THR A 302 -94.55 -77.56 61.08
CA THR A 302 -94.96 -76.16 60.90
C THR A 302 -93.95 -75.18 61.48
N GLU A 303 -93.54 -75.35 62.74
CA GLU A 303 -92.56 -74.47 63.40
C GLU A 303 -91.21 -74.49 62.69
N ARG A 304 -90.70 -75.68 62.31
CA ARG A 304 -89.47 -75.80 61.52
C ARG A 304 -89.61 -75.17 60.12
N MET A 305 -90.78 -75.23 59.50
CA MET A 305 -91.06 -74.55 58.24
C MET A 305 -91.07 -73.02 58.42
N HIS A 306 -91.65 -72.48 59.49
CA HIS A 306 -91.61 -71.05 59.79
C HIS A 306 -90.18 -70.57 60.07
N GLN A 307 -89.39 -71.32 60.85
CA GLN A 307 -87.97 -71.02 61.07
C GLN A 307 -87.15 -71.09 59.77
N ALA A 308 -87.41 -72.07 58.89
CA ALA A 308 -86.78 -72.17 57.58
C ALA A 308 -87.15 -71.00 56.66
N ARG A 309 -88.44 -70.60 56.63
CA ARG A 309 -88.91 -69.42 55.88
C ARG A 309 -88.29 -68.13 56.39
N TYR A 310 -88.23 -67.93 57.71
CA TYR A 310 -87.58 -66.75 58.30
C TYR A 310 -86.07 -66.70 57.98
N LYS A 311 -85.37 -67.85 58.10
CA LYS A 311 -83.96 -67.95 57.70
C LYS A 311 -83.76 -67.69 56.20
N ALA A 312 -84.67 -68.15 55.34
CA ALA A 312 -84.63 -67.87 53.91
C ALA A 312 -84.77 -66.36 53.65
N VAL A 313 -85.82 -65.71 54.18
CA VAL A 313 -86.03 -64.25 54.03
C VAL A 313 -84.85 -63.43 54.57
N LEU A 314 -84.32 -63.80 55.73
CA LEU A 314 -83.13 -63.13 56.29
C LEU A 314 -81.90 -63.35 55.41
N SER A 315 -81.71 -64.55 54.86
CA SER A 315 -80.62 -64.83 53.93
C SER A 315 -80.78 -64.08 52.61
N ASP A 316 -81.99 -63.97 52.05
CA ASP A 316 -82.28 -63.19 50.84
C ASP A 316 -82.04 -61.70 51.07
N HIS A 317 -82.40 -61.19 52.25
CA HIS A 317 -82.10 -59.82 52.65
C HIS A 317 -80.59 -59.56 52.75
N VAL A 318 -79.82 -60.46 53.37
CA VAL A 318 -78.35 -60.38 53.44
C VAL A 318 -77.71 -60.48 52.04
N HIS A 319 -78.18 -61.37 51.17
CA HIS A 319 -77.71 -61.45 49.79
C HIS A 319 -78.09 -60.20 48.97
N SER A 320 -79.26 -59.61 49.20
CA SER A 320 -79.69 -58.34 48.59
C SER A 320 -78.80 -57.18 49.04
N MET A 321 -78.50 -57.08 50.33
CA MET A 321 -77.55 -56.09 50.87
C MET A 321 -76.14 -56.28 50.28
N ARG A 322 -75.60 -57.51 50.30
CA ARG A 322 -74.29 -57.81 49.71
C ARG A 322 -74.23 -57.51 48.20
N ARG A 323 -75.32 -57.74 47.45
CA ARG A 323 -75.42 -57.35 46.03
C ARG A 323 -75.44 -55.83 45.86
N LYS A 324 -76.14 -55.07 46.72
CA LYS A 324 -76.13 -53.60 46.71
C LYS A 324 -74.74 -53.04 47.03
N GLU A 325 -74.07 -53.56 48.05
CA GLU A 325 -72.69 -53.23 48.40
C GLU A 325 -71.74 -53.53 47.22
N GLN A 326 -71.83 -54.73 46.63
CA GLN A 326 -71.03 -55.11 45.47
C GLN A 326 -71.29 -54.19 44.25
N GLN A 327 -72.54 -53.77 44.02
CA GLN A 327 -72.87 -52.78 42.98
C GLN A 327 -72.32 -51.39 43.31
N GLN A 328 -72.35 -50.96 44.57
CA GLN A 328 -71.76 -49.68 45.00
C GLN A 328 -70.23 -49.71 44.84
N HIS A 329 -69.55 -50.77 45.29
CA HIS A 329 -68.11 -50.96 45.05
C HIS A 329 -67.78 -51.00 43.55
N ALA A 330 -68.60 -51.65 42.72
CA ALA A 330 -68.41 -51.68 41.26
C ALA A 330 -68.71 -50.33 40.57
N ARG A 331 -69.47 -49.43 41.21
CA ARG A 331 -69.66 -48.03 40.75
C ARG A 331 -68.47 -47.16 41.19
N LEU A 332 -68.06 -47.25 42.46
CA LEU A 332 -66.91 -46.53 43.00
C LEU A 332 -65.60 -46.92 42.27
N GLY A 333 -65.37 -48.21 42.04
CA GLY A 333 -64.21 -48.69 41.28
C GLY A 333 -64.16 -48.13 39.85
N ARG A 334 -65.31 -48.05 39.17
CA ARG A 334 -65.42 -47.41 37.85
C ARG A 334 -65.17 -45.89 37.91
N ALA A 335 -65.68 -45.20 38.92
CA ALA A 335 -65.43 -43.77 39.11
C ALA A 335 -63.93 -43.49 39.37
N VAL A 336 -63.26 -44.30 40.19
CA VAL A 336 -61.81 -44.21 40.44
C VAL A 336 -61.01 -44.48 39.16
N GLN A 337 -61.38 -45.49 38.36
CA GLN A 337 -60.74 -45.75 37.06
C GLN A 337 -60.95 -44.60 36.07
N GLN A 338 -62.14 -44.02 36.02
CA GLN A 338 -62.43 -42.84 35.18
C GLN A 338 -61.61 -41.62 35.63
N GLN A 339 -61.47 -41.39 36.94
CA GLN A 339 -60.63 -40.32 37.49
C GLN A 339 -59.14 -40.53 37.17
N GLN A 340 -58.63 -41.76 37.31
CA GLN A 340 -57.25 -42.10 36.93
C GLN A 340 -57.00 -41.89 35.44
N HIS A 341 -57.94 -42.31 34.57
CA HIS A 341 -57.86 -42.06 33.13
C HIS A 341 -57.92 -40.57 32.79
N ALA A 342 -58.79 -39.79 33.44
CA ALA A 342 -58.84 -38.33 33.25
C ALA A 342 -57.51 -37.67 33.62
N LEU A 343 -56.93 -38.01 34.78
CA LEU A 343 -55.61 -37.53 35.19
C LEU A 343 -54.49 -37.96 34.23
N GLN A 344 -54.57 -39.16 33.64
CA GLN A 344 -53.62 -39.61 32.62
C GLN A 344 -53.75 -38.79 31.32
N VAL A 345 -54.97 -38.51 30.86
CA VAL A 345 -55.23 -37.65 29.70
C VAL A 345 -54.74 -36.22 29.95
N GLU A 346 -54.95 -35.67 31.15
CA GLU A 346 -54.45 -34.35 31.53
C GLU A 346 -52.92 -34.31 31.56
N ARG A 347 -52.25 -35.33 32.11
CA ARG A 347 -50.78 -35.46 32.06
C ARG A 347 -50.25 -35.50 30.64
N ILE A 348 -50.90 -36.26 29.74
CA ILE A 348 -50.52 -36.32 28.31
C ILE A 348 -50.74 -34.95 27.63
N ARG A 349 -51.87 -34.27 27.92
CA ARG A 349 -52.17 -32.93 27.40
C ARG A 349 -51.13 -31.90 27.86
N ALA A 350 -50.81 -31.87 29.16
CA ALA A 350 -49.80 -30.98 29.73
C ALA A 350 -48.41 -31.24 29.14
N ALA A 351 -48.02 -32.52 28.97
CA ALA A 351 -46.77 -32.89 28.33
C ALA A 351 -46.71 -32.41 26.86
N LYS A 352 -47.82 -32.53 26.10
CA LYS A 352 -47.91 -32.04 24.73
C LYS A 352 -47.76 -30.51 24.65
N ILE A 353 -48.50 -29.76 25.49
CA ILE A 353 -48.41 -28.28 25.55
C ILE A 353 -46.97 -27.84 25.88
N HIS A 354 -46.32 -28.49 26.85
CA HIS A 354 -44.94 -28.18 27.21
C HIS A 354 -43.93 -28.51 26.08
N GLN A 355 -44.13 -29.60 25.33
CA GLN A 355 -43.33 -29.89 24.14
C GLN A 355 -43.56 -28.86 23.02
N GLU A 356 -44.78 -28.40 22.83
CA GLU A 356 -45.15 -27.37 21.86
C GLU A 356 -44.53 -26.02 22.20
N LEU A 357 -44.64 -25.56 23.45
CA LEU A 357 -43.96 -24.36 23.95
C LEU A 357 -42.43 -24.45 23.82
N ARG A 358 -41.82 -25.63 24.05
CA ARG A 358 -40.39 -25.84 23.80
C ARG A 358 -40.05 -25.68 22.32
N ARG A 359 -40.84 -26.23 21.40
CA ARG A 359 -40.65 -26.07 19.95
C ARG A 359 -40.80 -24.61 19.52
N GLN A 360 -41.79 -23.90 20.03
CA GLN A 360 -41.99 -22.47 19.76
C GLN A 360 -40.80 -21.62 20.23
N ARG A 361 -40.28 -21.85 21.45
CA ARG A 361 -39.06 -21.17 21.94
C ARG A 361 -37.84 -21.45 21.06
N VAL A 362 -37.65 -22.69 20.61
CA VAL A 362 -36.55 -23.06 19.71
C VAL A 362 -36.73 -22.40 18.33
N ALA A 363 -37.95 -22.36 17.78
CA ALA A 363 -38.23 -21.68 16.52
C ALA A 363 -37.94 -20.18 16.59
N LEU A 364 -38.47 -19.49 17.62
CA LEU A 364 -38.20 -18.05 17.84
C LEU A 364 -36.71 -17.77 18.01
N GLY A 365 -35.97 -18.61 18.76
CA GLY A 365 -34.53 -18.48 18.90
C GLY A 365 -33.72 -18.74 17.61
N LEU A 366 -34.25 -19.55 16.68
CA LEU A 366 -33.64 -19.73 15.36
C LEU A 366 -33.96 -18.56 14.42
N ASP A 367 -35.17 -18.00 14.48
CA ASP A 367 -35.56 -16.87 13.65
C ASP A 367 -34.89 -15.57 14.12
N GLN A 368 -34.70 -15.37 15.44
CA GLN A 368 -33.86 -14.29 15.96
C GLN A 368 -32.43 -14.39 15.43
N LYS A 369 -31.79 -15.57 15.50
CA LYS A 369 -30.44 -15.79 14.95
C LYS A 369 -30.36 -15.50 13.46
N ARG A 370 -31.39 -15.87 12.68
CA ARG A 370 -31.47 -15.55 11.24
C ARG A 370 -31.57 -14.05 10.97
N LEU A 371 -32.21 -13.27 11.86
CA LEU A 371 -32.25 -11.81 11.76
C LEU A 371 -30.89 -11.19 12.12
N GLU A 372 -30.25 -11.67 13.19
CA GLU A 372 -28.89 -11.27 13.58
C GLU A 372 -27.87 -11.58 12.46
N GLU A 373 -27.94 -12.77 11.84
CA GLU A 373 -27.12 -13.14 10.68
C GLU A 373 -27.37 -12.28 9.44
N ARG A 374 -28.61 -11.81 9.21
CA ARG A 374 -28.93 -10.90 8.10
C ARG A 374 -28.35 -9.52 8.37
N HIS A 375 -28.60 -8.98 9.56
CA HIS A 375 -28.07 -7.67 9.95
C HIS A 375 -26.53 -7.66 9.88
N LEU A 376 -25.86 -8.72 10.33
CA LEU A 376 -24.40 -8.84 10.25
C LEU A 376 -23.89 -8.93 8.80
N LYS A 377 -24.63 -9.60 7.90
CA LYS A 377 -24.29 -9.59 6.45
C LYS A 377 -24.46 -8.20 5.86
N GLU A 378 -25.55 -7.52 6.16
CA GLU A 378 -25.83 -6.15 5.71
C GLU A 378 -24.76 -5.17 6.21
N THR A 379 -24.30 -5.24 7.47
CA THR A 379 -23.20 -4.39 7.95
C THR A 379 -21.86 -4.74 7.32
N MET A 380 -21.57 -6.02 7.07
CA MET A 380 -20.36 -6.43 6.37
C MET A 380 -20.35 -5.93 4.91
N ASP A 381 -21.49 -6.04 4.21
CA ASP A 381 -21.64 -5.55 2.84
C ASP A 381 -21.51 -4.01 2.75
N THR A 382 -22.03 -3.26 3.74
CA THR A 382 -21.81 -1.79 3.77
C THR A 382 -20.37 -1.42 4.08
N LEU A 383 -19.68 -2.12 4.99
CA LEU A 383 -18.25 -1.89 5.25
C LEU A 383 -17.40 -2.18 4.01
N LEU A 384 -17.66 -3.29 3.30
CA LEU A 384 -16.99 -3.62 2.04
C LEU A 384 -17.29 -2.61 0.92
N HIS A 385 -18.47 -1.97 0.93
CA HIS A 385 -18.79 -0.89 -0.01
C HIS A 385 -17.98 0.37 0.30
N LEU A 386 -17.90 0.78 1.57
CA LEU A 386 -17.12 1.93 2.01
C LEU A 386 -15.63 1.74 1.76
N GLU A 387 -15.09 0.54 1.98
CA GLU A 387 -13.69 0.21 1.68
C GLU A 387 -13.39 0.31 0.17
N ARG A 388 -14.29 -0.21 -0.69
CA ARG A 388 -14.16 -0.08 -2.15
C ARG A 388 -14.19 1.38 -2.61
N ASP A 389 -15.02 2.22 -2.01
CA ASP A 389 -15.12 3.63 -2.39
C ASP A 389 -13.94 4.44 -1.86
N ARG A 390 -13.43 4.12 -0.67
CA ARG A 390 -12.15 4.65 -0.17
C ARG A 390 -11.00 4.32 -1.13
N LEU A 391 -10.87 3.06 -1.55
CA LEU A 391 -9.83 2.64 -2.50
C LEU A 391 -9.98 3.32 -3.88
N ARG A 392 -11.21 3.62 -4.31
CA ARG A 392 -11.46 4.45 -5.51
C ARG A 392 -10.98 5.89 -5.32
N GLN A 393 -11.29 6.51 -4.19
CA GLN A 393 -10.83 7.88 -3.87
C GLN A 393 -9.30 7.96 -3.78
N GLU A 394 -8.63 6.97 -3.17
CA GLU A 394 -7.16 6.89 -3.13
C GLU A 394 -6.56 6.69 -4.54
N ALA A 395 -7.22 5.89 -5.41
CA ALA A 395 -6.82 5.73 -6.82
C ALA A 395 -7.03 7.01 -7.65
N GLU A 396 -8.11 7.75 -7.42
CA GLU A 396 -8.38 9.04 -8.08
C GLU A 396 -7.40 10.14 -7.59
N ALA A 397 -7.12 10.18 -6.29
CA ALA A 397 -6.12 11.08 -5.71
C ALA A 397 -4.71 10.82 -6.28
N THR A 398 -4.28 9.57 -6.35
CA THR A 398 -2.98 9.22 -6.96
C THR A 398 -2.94 9.50 -8.46
N ALA A 399 -4.03 9.26 -9.20
CA ALA A 399 -4.13 9.64 -10.61
C ALA A 399 -4.05 11.16 -10.84
N THR A 400 -4.70 11.98 -10.00
CA THR A 400 -4.61 13.44 -10.10
C THR A 400 -3.21 13.96 -9.73
N ALA A 401 -2.56 13.37 -8.71
CA ALA A 401 -1.18 13.69 -8.36
C ALA A 401 -0.18 13.37 -9.49
N LEU A 402 -0.34 12.24 -10.17
CA LEU A 402 0.46 11.91 -11.36
C LEU A 402 0.22 12.94 -12.48
N GLN A 403 -1.02 13.32 -12.77
CA GLN A 403 -1.31 14.37 -13.76
C GLN A 403 -0.72 15.74 -13.39
N THR A 404 -0.62 16.10 -12.10
CA THR A 404 0.05 17.34 -11.70
C THR A 404 1.56 17.26 -11.91
N ILE A 405 2.18 16.12 -11.59
CA ILE A 405 3.62 15.88 -11.83
C ILE A 405 3.94 15.92 -13.33
N GLU A 406 3.12 15.30 -14.18
CA GLU A 406 3.26 15.35 -15.64
C GLU A 406 3.15 16.79 -16.19
N ARG A 407 2.16 17.57 -15.71
CA ARG A 407 1.99 18.98 -16.09
C ARG A 407 3.17 19.85 -15.63
N GLU A 408 3.72 19.59 -14.45
CA GLU A 408 4.92 20.28 -13.98
C GLU A 408 6.16 19.90 -14.78
N HIS A 409 6.33 18.63 -15.16
CA HIS A 409 7.42 18.19 -16.00
C HIS A 409 7.38 18.87 -17.37
N ALA A 410 6.21 18.86 -18.02
CA ALA A 410 6.00 19.54 -19.30
C ALA A 410 6.26 21.05 -19.22
N ARG A 411 5.89 21.71 -18.11
CA ARG A 411 6.22 23.13 -17.87
C ARG A 411 7.73 23.36 -17.69
N LYS A 412 8.42 22.47 -16.97
CA LYS A 412 9.89 22.52 -16.78
C LYS A 412 10.62 22.30 -18.10
N GLU A 413 10.16 21.37 -18.95
CA GLU A 413 10.68 21.15 -20.30
C GLU A 413 10.51 22.39 -21.18
N GLN A 414 9.31 22.99 -21.23
CA GLN A 414 9.06 24.24 -21.97
C GLN A 414 9.91 25.42 -21.45
N ALA A 415 10.14 25.51 -20.14
CA ALA A 415 11.01 26.52 -19.56
C ALA A 415 12.49 26.33 -19.97
N LEU A 416 12.96 25.08 -20.07
CA LEU A 416 14.30 24.78 -20.57
C LEU A 416 14.43 25.05 -22.08
N GLU A 417 13.44 24.66 -22.88
CA GLU A 417 13.41 24.94 -24.33
C GLU A 417 13.46 26.44 -24.62
N THR A 418 12.66 27.25 -23.91
CA THR A 418 12.66 28.71 -24.06
C THR A 418 13.96 29.35 -23.57
N PHE A 419 14.55 28.86 -22.47
CA PHE A 419 15.86 29.31 -22.00
C PHE A 419 16.97 29.05 -23.04
N TYR A 420 17.06 27.84 -23.59
CA TYR A 420 18.07 27.52 -24.61
C TYR A 420 17.82 28.24 -25.94
N ALA A 421 16.56 28.43 -26.34
CA ALA A 421 16.23 29.27 -27.50
C ALA A 421 16.75 30.71 -27.30
N HIS A 422 16.50 31.31 -26.14
CA HIS A 422 16.98 32.65 -25.81
C HIS A 422 18.52 32.73 -25.78
N GLN A 423 19.22 31.72 -25.22
CA GLN A 423 20.69 31.67 -25.28
C GLN A 423 21.21 31.57 -26.72
N MET A 424 20.55 30.80 -27.59
CA MET A 424 20.94 30.70 -28.99
C MET A 424 20.71 32.02 -29.75
N ASP A 425 19.64 32.76 -29.44
CA ASP A 425 19.38 34.06 -30.05
C ASP A 425 20.36 35.13 -29.57
N LEU A 426 20.70 35.14 -28.27
CA LEU A 426 21.76 36.01 -27.73
C LEU A 426 23.13 35.74 -28.39
N ALA A 427 23.47 34.46 -28.63
CA ALA A 427 24.70 34.06 -29.31
C ALA A 427 24.70 34.45 -30.81
N LYS A 428 23.55 34.39 -31.49
CA LYS A 428 23.40 34.93 -32.85
C LYS A 428 23.61 36.43 -32.86
N GLU A 429 22.96 37.17 -31.95
CA GLU A 429 23.08 38.63 -31.87
C GLU A 429 24.51 39.08 -31.59
N GLN A 430 25.22 38.42 -30.67
CA GLN A 430 26.66 38.66 -30.44
C GLN A 430 27.48 38.46 -31.71
N ARG A 431 27.24 37.36 -32.44
CA ARG A 431 27.93 37.08 -33.71
C ARG A 431 27.59 38.09 -34.81
N GLU A 432 26.36 38.59 -34.86
CA GLU A 432 25.95 39.64 -35.80
C GLU A 432 26.62 40.98 -35.47
N ARG A 433 26.69 41.36 -34.19
CA ARG A 433 27.45 42.54 -33.73
C ARG A 433 28.94 42.42 -34.08
N GLU A 434 29.58 41.27 -33.82
CA GLU A 434 30.97 41.05 -34.23
C GLU A 434 31.18 41.18 -35.76
N LEU A 435 30.23 40.72 -36.57
CA LEU A 435 30.30 40.87 -38.03
C LEU A 435 30.14 42.33 -38.47
N GLN A 436 29.28 43.10 -37.81
CA GLN A 436 29.13 44.54 -38.03
C GLN A 436 30.42 45.29 -37.64
N ASP A 437 30.99 45.01 -36.47
CA ASP A 437 32.24 45.62 -36.00
C ASP A 437 33.42 45.30 -36.93
N ARG A 438 33.55 44.04 -37.38
CA ARG A 438 34.56 43.66 -38.38
C ARG A 438 34.35 44.39 -39.70
N ALA A 439 33.12 44.55 -40.18
CA ALA A 439 32.82 45.29 -41.40
C ALA A 439 33.17 46.79 -41.26
N LEU A 440 32.90 47.41 -40.11
CA LEU A 440 33.28 48.79 -39.81
C LEU A 440 34.81 48.96 -39.73
N LEU A 441 35.52 48.04 -39.08
CA LEU A 441 36.98 48.02 -39.02
C LEU A 441 37.60 47.83 -40.41
N GLU A 442 37.08 46.93 -41.23
CA GLU A 442 37.50 46.78 -42.62
C GLU A 442 37.30 48.05 -43.44
N GLN A 443 36.15 48.73 -43.28
CA GLN A 443 35.90 50.02 -43.93
C GLN A 443 36.89 51.10 -43.46
N ALA A 444 37.15 51.19 -42.15
CA ALA A 444 38.14 52.11 -41.59
C ALA A 444 39.55 51.84 -42.11
N HIS A 445 39.98 50.56 -42.18
CA HIS A 445 41.27 50.18 -42.76
C HIS A 445 41.36 50.47 -44.27
N ARG A 446 40.28 50.28 -45.04
CA ARG A 446 40.22 50.66 -46.46
C ARG A 446 40.37 52.18 -46.63
N LEU A 447 39.64 52.98 -45.87
CA LEU A 447 39.73 54.45 -45.91
C LEU A 447 41.11 54.96 -45.45
N ALA A 448 41.69 54.38 -44.40
CA ALA A 448 43.02 54.74 -43.90
C ALA A 448 44.13 54.40 -44.91
N SER A 449 44.08 53.21 -45.52
CA SER A 449 45.04 52.82 -46.57
C SER A 449 44.87 53.65 -47.84
N GLU A 450 43.65 54.00 -48.22
CA GLU A 450 43.41 54.93 -49.33
C GLU A 450 43.96 56.33 -49.03
N LYS A 451 43.76 56.84 -47.80
CA LYS A 451 44.32 58.14 -47.37
C LYS A 451 45.84 58.14 -47.46
N LEU A 452 46.51 57.09 -46.97
CA LEU A 452 47.97 56.93 -47.06
C LEU A 452 48.45 56.86 -48.51
N LEU A 453 47.70 56.18 -49.41
CA LEU A 453 47.98 56.19 -50.85
C LEU A 453 47.80 57.57 -51.49
N ARG A 454 46.86 58.40 -51.01
CA ARG A 454 46.72 59.80 -51.46
C ARG A 454 47.86 60.67 -50.92
N GLU A 455 48.23 60.54 -49.65
CA GLU A 455 49.32 61.28 -49.01
C GLU A 455 50.68 60.95 -49.65
N THR A 456 50.98 59.67 -49.92
CA THR A 456 52.22 59.27 -50.61
C THR A 456 52.28 59.71 -52.08
N ARG A 457 51.15 59.80 -52.79
CA ARG A 457 51.08 60.43 -54.12
C ARG A 457 51.38 61.93 -54.03
N GLN A 458 50.76 62.64 -53.08
CA GLN A 458 51.02 64.07 -52.86
C GLN A 458 52.47 64.35 -52.43
N GLN A 459 53.09 63.48 -51.64
CA GLN A 459 54.52 63.58 -51.31
C GLN A 459 55.39 63.46 -52.56
N ARG A 460 55.17 62.44 -53.40
CA ARG A 460 55.89 62.29 -54.68
C ARG A 460 55.65 63.44 -55.65
N GLU A 461 54.43 64.00 -55.69
CA GLU A 461 54.12 65.18 -56.50
C GLU A 461 54.88 66.42 -56.00
N LYS A 462 54.99 66.61 -54.68
CA LYS A 462 55.81 67.67 -54.07
C LYS A 462 57.30 67.47 -54.37
N GLU A 463 57.84 66.27 -54.16
CA GLU A 463 59.23 65.93 -54.51
C GLU A 463 59.53 66.20 -55.99
N LEU A 464 58.61 65.82 -56.90
CA LEU A 464 58.73 66.12 -58.33
C LEU A 464 58.65 67.63 -58.62
N GLN A 465 57.79 68.39 -57.92
CA GLN A 465 57.73 69.84 -58.03
C GLN A 465 59.01 70.51 -57.52
N ASP A 466 59.58 70.04 -56.40
CA ASP A 466 60.83 70.53 -55.84
C ASP A 466 62.01 70.24 -56.77
N VAL A 467 62.09 69.03 -57.33
CA VAL A 467 63.10 68.68 -58.36
C VAL A 467 62.92 69.52 -59.63
N LEU A 468 61.69 69.81 -60.05
CA LEU A 468 61.43 70.72 -61.18
C LEU A 468 61.78 72.18 -60.83
N ALA A 469 61.56 72.64 -59.60
CA ALA A 469 61.92 73.96 -59.12
C ALA A 469 63.45 74.12 -59.03
N GLN A 470 64.15 73.13 -58.48
CA GLN A 470 65.61 73.03 -58.50
C GLN A 470 66.15 73.05 -59.93
N ARG A 471 65.53 72.30 -60.86
CA ARG A 471 65.93 72.29 -62.28
C ARG A 471 65.68 73.66 -62.95
N ARG A 472 64.57 74.34 -62.65
CA ARG A 472 64.28 75.71 -63.11
C ARG A 472 65.30 76.70 -62.54
N HIS A 473 65.61 76.62 -61.25
CA HIS A 473 66.61 77.46 -60.59
C HIS A 473 68.02 77.22 -61.19
N LEU A 474 68.41 75.97 -61.42
CA LEU A 474 69.67 75.65 -62.11
C LEU A 474 69.70 76.17 -63.55
N ALA A 475 68.57 76.10 -64.28
CA ALA A 475 68.45 76.70 -65.61
C ALA A 475 68.55 78.24 -65.57
N GLN A 476 67.94 78.90 -64.57
CA GLN A 476 68.10 80.34 -64.33
C GLN A 476 69.55 80.70 -63.97
N VAL A 477 70.21 79.92 -63.10
CA VAL A 477 71.64 80.12 -62.78
C VAL A 477 72.53 79.89 -64.01
N GLN A 478 72.20 78.94 -64.88
CA GLN A 478 72.88 78.76 -66.17
C GLN A 478 72.62 79.95 -67.10
N HIS A 479 71.39 80.46 -67.19
CA HIS A 479 71.04 81.64 -67.96
C HIS A 479 71.82 82.87 -67.47
N VAL A 480 71.80 83.16 -66.16
CA VAL A 480 72.57 84.26 -65.56
C VAL A 480 74.08 84.06 -65.73
N ARG A 481 74.59 82.81 -65.73
CA ARG A 481 76.01 82.53 -66.06
C ARG A 481 76.30 82.75 -67.55
N GLN A 482 75.38 82.44 -68.46
CA GLN A 482 75.50 82.70 -69.88
C GLN A 482 75.40 84.19 -70.17
N GLU A 483 74.45 84.91 -69.59
CA GLU A 483 74.33 86.36 -69.63
C GLU A 483 75.58 87.03 -69.06
N ARG A 484 76.09 86.60 -67.90
CA ARG A 484 77.37 87.11 -67.37
C ARG A 484 78.56 86.76 -68.26
N ARG A 485 78.56 85.60 -68.93
CA ARG A 485 79.60 85.26 -69.93
C ARG A 485 79.50 86.14 -71.15
N VAL A 486 78.29 86.39 -71.68
CA VAL A 486 78.04 87.28 -72.82
C VAL A 486 78.34 88.73 -72.44
N GLN A 487 77.95 89.20 -71.26
CA GLN A 487 78.31 90.51 -70.73
C GLN A 487 79.82 90.64 -70.50
N ALA A 488 80.50 89.59 -70.01
CA ALA A 488 81.96 89.58 -69.91
C ALA A 488 82.63 89.55 -71.29
N TYR A 489 82.04 88.88 -72.28
CA TYR A 489 82.50 88.87 -73.67
C TYR A 489 82.31 90.25 -74.32
N VAL A 490 81.15 90.90 -74.10
CA VAL A 490 80.84 92.26 -74.52
C VAL A 490 81.75 93.29 -73.83
N ALA A 491 82.03 93.12 -72.54
CA ALA A 491 82.98 93.97 -71.80
C ALA A 491 84.43 93.73 -72.25
N ALA A 492 84.79 92.51 -72.65
CA ALA A 492 86.09 92.19 -73.23
C ALA A 492 86.23 92.79 -74.65
N THR A 493 85.19 92.72 -75.49
CA THR A 493 85.19 93.38 -76.81
C THR A 493 85.11 94.90 -76.72
N GLN A 494 84.48 95.47 -75.68
CA GLN A 494 84.55 96.90 -75.37
C GLN A 494 85.96 97.38 -74.94
N ARG A 495 86.91 96.48 -74.66
CA ARG A 495 88.31 96.84 -74.39
C ARG A 495 89.27 96.67 -75.56
N ARG A 496 88.86 96.08 -76.70
CA ARG A 496 89.62 96.14 -77.97
C ARG A 496 88.71 96.16 -79.20
N VAL A 497 88.73 97.30 -79.87
CA VAL A 497 88.23 97.59 -81.22
C VAL A 497 89.33 97.21 -82.24
N PRO A 498 89.05 96.72 -83.48
CA PRO A 498 87.84 96.04 -83.99
C PRO A 498 88.16 94.82 -84.91
N VAL A 499 87.18 94.41 -85.74
CA VAL A 499 87.32 93.80 -87.08
C VAL A 499 87.74 92.32 -87.17
N MET A 500 86.75 91.44 -87.40
CA MET A 500 86.57 90.72 -88.69
C MET A 500 85.30 89.85 -88.67
N THR A 501 84.63 89.79 -89.82
CA THR A 501 83.55 88.84 -90.16
C THR A 501 84.10 87.42 -90.35
N LEU A 502 83.23 86.40 -90.22
CA LEU A 502 83.06 85.35 -91.24
C LEU A 502 81.93 84.38 -90.90
N ASP A 503 81.10 84.07 -91.90
CA ASP A 503 80.23 82.89 -91.93
C ASP A 503 81.06 81.61 -92.07
N VAL A 504 80.63 80.50 -91.46
CA VAL A 504 80.66 79.15 -92.07
C VAL A 504 79.50 78.34 -91.48
N ALA A 505 78.68 77.77 -92.34
CA ALA A 505 77.72 76.73 -91.97
C ALA A 505 78.40 75.36 -91.97
N GLU A 506 78.09 74.47 -91.01
CA GLU A 506 78.13 73.04 -91.34
C GLU A 506 77.19 72.16 -90.51
N LYS A 507 76.67 71.13 -91.20
CA LYS A 507 75.71 70.15 -90.67
C LYS A 507 76.49 68.96 -90.12
N VAL A 508 76.63 68.85 -88.80
CA VAL A 508 77.08 67.59 -88.18
C VAL A 508 75.89 66.85 -87.58
N ARG A 509 75.50 65.76 -88.24
CA ARG A 509 74.64 64.72 -87.66
C ARG A 509 75.39 64.06 -86.51
N ASP A 510 74.76 63.94 -85.34
CA ASP A 510 75.24 63.06 -84.27
C ASP A 510 74.20 61.94 -84.00
N PRO A 511 74.59 60.66 -83.89
CA PRO A 511 73.75 59.53 -84.32
C PRO A 511 72.77 59.00 -83.27
N PHE A 512 72.85 59.46 -82.01
CA PHE A 512 72.10 58.85 -80.90
C PHE A 512 70.58 59.07 -80.95
N ARG A 513 70.10 60.02 -81.78
CA ARG A 513 68.65 60.24 -81.98
C ARG A 513 67.94 59.08 -82.68
N ALA A 514 68.68 58.16 -83.31
CA ALA A 514 68.13 56.96 -83.96
C ALA A 514 67.80 55.81 -82.99
N ALA A 515 68.41 55.76 -81.80
CA ALA A 515 68.19 54.68 -80.83
C ALA A 515 66.90 54.87 -80.01
N ALA A 516 66.52 56.12 -79.71
CA ALA A 516 65.42 56.45 -78.80
C ALA A 516 63.99 56.15 -79.32
N LEU A 517 63.84 55.79 -80.60
CA LEU A 517 62.53 55.47 -81.20
C LEU A 517 62.24 53.96 -81.33
N LYS A 518 63.19 53.07 -81.02
CA LYS A 518 63.06 51.62 -81.28
C LYS A 518 62.59 50.75 -80.11
N SER A 519 62.44 51.27 -78.89
CA SER A 519 61.94 50.51 -77.73
C SER A 519 60.42 50.61 -77.50
N ARG A 520 59.67 51.31 -78.37
CA ARG A 520 58.25 51.64 -78.14
C ARG A 520 57.26 50.59 -78.71
N THR A 521 57.74 49.44 -79.18
CA THR A 521 56.92 48.38 -79.81
C THR A 521 57.23 47.00 -79.22
N ALA A 522 56.82 46.79 -77.97
CA ALA A 522 56.79 45.47 -77.32
C ALA A 522 55.52 45.32 -76.46
N LYS A 523 54.35 45.50 -77.09
CA LYS A 523 53.07 44.96 -76.56
C LYS A 523 52.97 43.50 -77.01
N GLY A 524 52.72 42.56 -76.10
CA GLY A 524 52.37 41.19 -76.49
C GLY A 524 52.54 40.14 -75.40
N THR A 525 51.45 39.87 -74.68
CA THR A 525 50.98 38.52 -74.29
C THR A 525 52.01 37.45 -73.85
N TYR A 526 52.04 37.14 -72.54
CA TYR A 526 52.06 35.77 -71.94
C TYR A 526 51.83 36.01 -70.43
N SER A 527 50.67 35.72 -69.83
CA SER A 527 50.01 34.42 -69.61
C SER A 527 50.78 33.51 -68.63
N GLN A 528 50.07 33.02 -67.61
CA GLN A 528 50.48 32.07 -66.57
C GLN A 528 51.53 32.53 -65.53
N SER A 529 51.07 33.24 -64.50
CA SER A 529 51.63 33.12 -63.15
C SER A 529 50.80 32.10 -62.35
N ALA A 530 51.26 30.85 -62.33
CA ALA A 530 50.81 29.84 -61.38
C ALA A 530 51.41 30.08 -59.98
N ALA A 531 50.84 29.41 -58.96
CA ALA A 531 51.21 29.46 -57.55
C ALA A 531 50.93 30.82 -56.85
N VAL A 532 50.31 30.86 -55.66
CA VAL A 532 50.74 30.19 -54.42
C VAL A 532 49.56 30.03 -53.44
N ARG A 533 49.63 28.97 -52.61
CA ARG A 533 48.86 28.69 -51.37
C ARG A 533 47.37 28.34 -51.49
N ARG A 534 47.17 27.01 -51.50
CA ARG A 534 46.31 26.32 -50.51
C ARG A 534 46.33 27.04 -49.15
N ILE A 535 45.16 27.21 -48.52
CA ILE A 535 44.76 26.67 -47.21
C ILE A 535 43.31 27.09 -47.01
N TYR A 536 42.38 26.19 -47.32
CA TYR A 536 41.05 26.19 -46.73
C TYR A 536 40.88 24.84 -46.05
N GLY A 537 41.10 24.82 -44.74
CA GLY A 537 40.57 23.77 -43.89
C GLY A 537 39.09 24.05 -43.68
N ALA A 538 38.23 23.36 -44.42
CA ALA A 538 36.83 23.27 -44.05
C ALA A 538 36.68 22.20 -42.96
N LYS A 539 36.04 22.58 -41.85
CA LYS A 539 35.39 21.68 -40.91
C LYS A 539 33.89 21.95 -41.01
#